data_AF-A0A485CB38-F1
#
_entry.id   AF-A0A485CB38-F1
#
_cell.length_a   1.000
_cell.length_b   1.000
_cell.length_c   1.000
_cell.angle_alpha   90.00
_cell.angle_beta   90.00
_cell.angle_gamma   90.00
#
_symmetry.space_group_name_H-M   'P 1'
#
loop_
_entity.id
_entity.type
_entity.pdbx_description
1 polymer ?
#
loop_
_entity_poly.entity_id
_entity_poly.type
_entity_poly.pdbx_seq_one_letter_code
_entity_poly.pdbx_strand_id
1 'polypeptide(L)' 'MSPLATLARGYSVTSASDGKVLKQTKQVKTGDLLTTRLNDGWVESEVRTITPVKKTRAKKK' A
#
# COMPACT_ATOMS: atom_id res chain seq x y z
N MET A 1 4.37 -17.22 11.91
CA MET A 1 4.95 -15.90 11.60
C MET A 1 4.18 -14.86 12.39
N SER A 2 4.80 -14.17 13.35
CA SER A 2 4.12 -13.18 14.20
C SER A 2 3.96 -11.83 13.46
N PRO A 3 2.75 -11.25 13.36
CA PRO A 3 2.48 -10.02 12.59
C PRO A 3 3.32 -8.80 12.99
N LEU A 4 3.67 -8.71 14.29
CA LEU A 4 4.40 -7.57 14.87
C LEU A 4 5.84 -7.45 14.33
N ALA A 5 6.46 -8.59 13.98
CA ALA A 5 7.84 -8.66 13.49
C ALA A 5 7.99 -8.22 12.02
N THR A 6 6.88 -8.02 11.31
CA THR A 6 6.88 -7.48 9.94
C THR A 6 7.09 -5.97 10.02
N LEU A 7 6.23 -5.22 10.73
CA LEU A 7 6.36 -3.77 10.88
C LEU A 7 7.78 -3.30 11.30
N ALA A 8 8.45 -4.06 12.18
CA ALA A 8 9.81 -3.74 12.65
C ALA A 8 10.93 -3.89 11.60
N ARG A 9 10.66 -4.48 10.42
CA ARG A 9 11.65 -4.61 9.32
C ARG A 9 11.62 -3.45 8.32
N GLY A 10 10.94 -2.36 8.65
CA GLY A 10 10.78 -1.23 7.74
C GLY A 10 9.64 -1.41 6.73
N TYR A 11 8.67 -2.29 7.00
CA TYR A 11 7.45 -2.35 6.20
C TYR A 11 6.49 -1.25 6.63
N SER A 12 6.18 -0.34 5.72
CA SER A 12 5.18 0.70 5.89
C SER A 12 3.77 0.15 5.63
N VAL A 13 2.80 0.48 6.47
CA VAL A 13 1.39 0.14 6.22
C VAL A 13 0.71 1.34 5.61
N THR A 14 0.37 1.26 4.32
CA THR A 14 -0.38 2.31 3.63
C THR A 14 -1.88 1.99 3.71
N SER A 15 -2.63 2.93 4.26
CA SER A 15 -4.09 2.93 4.34
C SER A 15 -4.65 4.02 3.44
N ALA A 16 -5.82 3.77 2.86
CA ALA A 16 -6.59 4.81 2.19
C ALA A 16 -7.22 5.76 3.22
N SER A 17 -7.69 6.92 2.75
CA SER A 17 -8.46 7.89 3.55
C SER A 17 -9.67 7.29 4.27
N ASP A 18 -10.22 6.18 3.75
CA ASP A 18 -11.31 5.39 4.36
C ASP A 18 -10.83 4.44 5.49
N GLY A 19 -9.58 4.58 5.96
CA GLY A 19 -8.98 3.73 7.00
C GLY A 19 -8.70 2.28 6.57
N LYS A 20 -9.04 1.91 5.34
CA LYS A 20 -8.80 0.56 4.79
C LYS A 20 -7.34 0.41 4.35
N VAL A 21 -6.70 -0.66 4.81
CA VAL A 21 -5.37 -1.05 4.36
C VAL A 21 -5.39 -1.38 2.87
N LEU A 22 -4.51 -0.72 2.12
CA LEU A 22 -4.40 -0.88 0.67
C LEU A 22 -3.73 -2.20 0.32
N LYS A 23 -4.47 -3.07 -0.38
CA LYS A 23 -3.96 -4.37 -0.87
C LYS A 23 -3.75 -4.38 -2.38
N GLN A 24 -4.45 -3.51 -3.10
CA GLN A 24 -4.39 -3.44 -4.56
C GLN A 24 -4.42 -1.98 -5.02
N THR A 25 -3.64 -1.67 -6.06
CA THR A 25 -3.63 -0.33 -6.69
C THR A 25 -4.95 0.06 -7.35
N LYS A 26 -5.88 -0.90 -7.55
CA LYS A 26 -7.24 -0.63 -8.06
C LYS A 26 -8.16 0.03 -7.02
N GLN A 27 -7.78 -0.01 -5.74
CA GLN A 27 -8.59 0.51 -4.65
C GLN A 27 -8.37 2.01 -4.42
N VAL A 28 -7.43 2.62 -5.14
CA VAL A 28 -7.11 4.05 -5.08
C VAL A 28 -7.33 4.69 -6.43
N LYS A 29 -7.61 5.98 -6.40
CA LYS A 29 -7.74 6.86 -7.55
C LYS A 29 -6.74 8.00 -7.43
N THR A 30 -6.41 8.60 -8.57
CA THR A 30 -5.61 9.82 -8.59
C THR A 30 -6.36 10.95 -7.89
N GLY A 31 -5.69 11.64 -6.97
CA GLY A 31 -6.29 12.64 -6.07
C GLY A 31 -6.70 12.08 -4.70
N ASP A 32 -6.64 10.77 -4.49
CA ASP A 32 -6.94 10.20 -3.18
C ASP A 32 -5.79 10.48 -2.18
N LEU A 33 -6.17 10.76 -0.93
CA LEU A 33 -5.25 10.87 0.20
C LEU A 33 -4.99 9.49 0.81
N LEU A 34 -3.72 9.16 0.97
CA LEU A 34 -3.23 7.94 1.58
C LEU A 34 -2.50 8.28 2.87
N THR A 35 -2.71 7.47 3.90
CA THR A 35 -1.98 7.59 5.16
C THR A 35 -1.07 6.38 5.30
N THR A 36 0.23 6.62 5.33
CA THR A 36 1.24 5.58 5.51
C THR A 36 1.75 5.60 6.94
N ARG A 37 1.52 4.51 7.67
CA ARG A 37 2.10 4.29 9.00
C ARG A 37 3.54 3.83 8.85
N LEU A 38 4.44 4.61 9.45
CA LEU A 38 5.84 4.28 9.63
C LEU A 38 6.09 3.94 11.12
N ASN A 39 7.31 3.51 11.43
CA ASN A 39 7.71 3.17 12.79
C ASN A 39 7.67 4.39 13.73
N ASP A 40 7.98 5.56 13.19
CA ASP A 40 8.14 6.83 13.88
C ASP A 40 6.95 7.79 13.72
N GLY A 41 5.93 7.43 12.93
CA GLY A 41 4.80 8.32 12.73
C GLY A 41 3.84 7.94 11.60
N TRP A 42 3.11 8.96 11.12
CA TRP A 42 2.19 8.86 10.00
C TRP A 42 2.60 9.85 8.91
N VAL A 43 2.53 9.41 7.66
CA VAL A 43 2.76 10.25 6.48
C VAL A 43 1.50 10.29 5.66
N GLU A 44 0.99 11.49 5.36
CA GLU A 44 -0.07 11.66 4.38
C GLU A 44 0.53 11.89 2.99
N SER A 45 -0.03 11.25 1.98
CA SER A 45 0.45 11.31 0.60
C SER A 45 -0.72 11.26 -0.37
N GLU A 46 -0.72 12.15 -1.35
CA GLU A 46 -1.73 12.19 -2.40
C GLU A 46 -1.32 11.30 -3.58
N VAL A 47 -2.28 10.54 -4.13
CA VAL A 47 -2.04 9.70 -5.30
C VAL A 47 -1.96 10.57 -6.56
N ARG A 48 -0.75 10.83 -7.05
CA ARG A 48 -0.55 11.53 -8.33
C ARG A 48 -0.67 10.63 -9.55
N THR A 49 -0.21 9.39 -9.46
CA THR A 49 -0.18 8.48 -10.61
C THR A 49 -0.27 7.04 -10.12
N ILE A 50 -1.06 6.23 -10.82
CA ILE A 50 -1.22 4.81 -10.52
C ILE A 50 -0.64 4.02 -11.68
N THR A 51 0.49 3.35 -11.44
CA THR A 51 1.10 2.44 -12.42
C THR A 51 0.81 1.00 -11.98
N PRO A 52 -0.23 0.34 -12.53
CA PRO A 52 -0.50 -1.05 -12.19
C PRO A 52 0.60 -1.95 -12.76
N VAL A 53 1.24 -2.74 -11.91
CA VAL A 53 2.14 -3.80 -12.36
C VAL A 53 1.28 -4.87 -13.05
N LYS A 54 1.39 -4.99 -14.38
CA LYS A 54 0.70 -6.05 -15.14
C LYS A 54 1.17 -7.40 -14.61
N LYS A 55 0.24 -8.23 -14.14
CA LYS A 55 0.53 -9.64 -13.82
C LYS A 55 1.07 -10.32 -15.08
N THR A 56 2.35 -10.68 -15.07
CA THR A 56 2.90 -11.65 -16.02
C THR A 56 2.09 -12.94 -15.84
N ARG A 57 1.23 -13.27 -16.81
CA ARG A 57 0.57 -14.58 -16.86
C ARG A 57 1.69 -15.62 -16.93
N ALA A 58 1.90 -16.36 -15.84
CA ALA A 58 2.75 -17.54 -15.86
C ALA A 58 2.15 -18.53 -16.89
N LYS A 59 2.87 -18.79 -17.97
CA LYS A 59 2.55 -19.88 -18.91
C LYS A 59 2.51 -21.17 -18.09
N LYS A 60 1.34 -21.82 -18.04
CA LYS A 60 1.25 -23.23 -17.63
C LYS A 60 2.09 -24.05 -18.62
N LYS A 61 3.06 -24.81 -18.11
CA LYS A 61 3.61 -25.99 -18.79
C LYS A 61 2.72 -27.17 -18.49
#